data_AF-A0A0S2SGL3-F1
#
_entry.id   AF-A0A0S2SGL3-F1
#
_cell.length_a   1.000
_cell.length_b   1.000
_cell.length_c   1.000
_cell.angle_alpha   90.00
_cell.angle_beta   90.00
_cell.angle_gamma   90.00
#
_symmetry.space_group_name_H-M   'P 1'
#
loop_
_entity.id
_entity.type
_entity.pdbx_description
1 polymer ?
#
loop_
_entity_poly.entity_id
_entity_poly.type
_entity_poly.pdbx_seq_one_letter_code
_entity_poly.pdbx_strand_id
1 'polypeptide(L)'
;MIGLLGALIGSVVSTRLMQKMIRPLVGETPVDDGALSQGPKPGLSHEQAPTWLRVLNSLLDGGKSGVELGMAVIPGVLIISTFVMLLTFGPGDKGYTGEAFQGVALLPVLAAKIGWLFELLFGFTQPELVAFPVTSLGAVGAAMSLVPPFIAEGWIGGNEIAVFTAMGMCWSGFLSTHTAMLDALGYRHLTSRAIVAHTVGGLCAGVAAHQLFALLG
;
A
#
# COMPACT_ATOMS: atom_id res chain seq x y z
N MET A 1 -9.05 12.78 11.24
CA MET A 1 -8.23 13.55 10.28
C MET A 1 -6.72 13.42 10.52
N ILE A 2 -6.26 13.20 11.75
CA ILE A 2 -4.83 13.06 12.07
C ILE A 2 -4.14 11.96 11.25
N GLY A 3 -4.77 10.79 11.11
CA GLY A 3 -4.23 9.71 10.27
C GLY A 3 -4.05 10.09 8.80
N LEU A 4 -4.93 10.92 8.24
CA LEU A 4 -4.78 11.42 6.87
C LEU A 4 -3.57 12.36 6.76
N LEU A 5 -3.33 13.23 7.74
CA LEU A 5 -2.14 14.09 7.77
C LEU A 5 -0.86 13.25 7.88
N GLY A 6 -0.87 12.20 8.70
CA GLY A 6 0.22 11.22 8.76
C GLY A 6 0.47 10.54 7.40
N ALA A 7 -0.59 10.11 6.71
CA ALA A 7 -0.49 9.53 5.37
C ALA A 7 0.11 10.50 4.35
N LEU A 8 -0.23 11.80 4.42
CA LEU A 8 0.36 12.82 3.55
C LEU A 8 1.87 12.96 3.79
N ILE A 9 2.32 12.95 5.04
CA ILE A 9 3.75 13.00 5.37
C ILE A 9 4.44 11.73 4.84
N GLY A 10 3.85 10.55 5.07
CA GLY A 10 4.37 9.29 4.57
C GLY A 10 4.47 9.21 3.06
N SER A 11 3.47 9.73 2.33
CA SER A 11 3.46 9.75 0.87
C SER A 11 4.55 10.68 0.31
N VAL A 12 4.81 11.82 0.95
CA VAL A 12 5.93 12.70 0.61
C VAL A 12 7.25 11.95 0.79
N VAL A 13 7.46 11.29 1.94
CA VAL A 13 8.68 10.51 2.20
C VAL A 13 8.86 9.39 1.17
N SER A 14 7.82 8.58 0.94
CA SER A 14 7.84 7.48 -0.05
C SER A 14 8.21 8.00 -1.44
N THR A 15 7.52 9.04 -1.90
CA THR A 15 7.72 9.61 -3.24
C THR A 15 9.13 10.18 -3.40
N ARG A 16 9.64 10.91 -2.41
CA ARG A 16 11.00 11.48 -2.45
C ARG A 16 12.06 10.39 -2.45
N LEU A 17 11.88 9.33 -1.66
CA LEU A 17 12.79 8.19 -1.62
C LEU A 17 12.80 7.44 -2.95
N MET A 18 11.62 7.16 -3.50
CA MET A 18 11.45 6.51 -4.80
C MET A 18 12.09 7.32 -5.93
N GLN A 19 11.85 8.64 -5.97
CA GLN A 19 12.50 9.56 -6.93
C GLN A 19 14.02 9.51 -6.81
N LYS A 20 14.56 9.55 -5.59
CA LYS A 20 16.01 9.47 -5.36
C LYS A 20 16.60 8.16 -5.85
N MET A 21 15.89 7.04 -5.67
CA MET A 21 16.36 5.71 -6.09
C MET A 21 16.27 5.49 -7.60
N ILE A 22 15.33 6.14 -8.29
CA ILE A 22 15.10 5.97 -9.73
C ILE A 22 15.87 6.98 -10.58
N ARG A 23 16.08 8.21 -10.10
CA ARG A 23 16.82 9.26 -10.82
C ARG A 23 18.12 8.79 -11.49
N PRO A 24 19.01 7.98 -10.85
CA PRO A 24 20.24 7.53 -11.50
C PRO A 24 20.03 6.50 -12.63
N LEU A 25 18.83 5.94 -12.78
CA LEU A 25 18.53 4.85 -13.73
C LEU A 25 17.82 5.35 -14.99
N VAL A 26 16.97 6.38 -14.84
CA VAL A 26 16.15 6.91 -15.93
C VAL A 26 16.84 8.09 -16.62
N GLY A 27 17.93 8.61 -16.04
CA GLY A 27 18.62 9.79 -16.54
C GLY A 27 17.85 11.08 -16.26
N GLU A 28 18.48 12.23 -16.54
CA GLU A 28 17.85 13.56 -16.44
C GLU A 28 17.16 13.99 -17.73
N THR A 29 17.22 13.16 -18.78
CA THR A 29 16.60 13.46 -20.07
C THR A 29 15.09 13.50 -19.88
N PRO A 30 14.44 14.65 -20.14
CA PRO A 30 13.00 14.68 -20.34
C PRO A 30 12.68 13.60 -21.37
N VAL A 31 11.62 12.83 -21.14
CA VAL A 31 11.09 11.95 -22.19
C VAL A 31 10.80 12.86 -23.37
N ASP A 32 11.56 12.72 -24.45
CA ASP A 32 11.23 13.35 -25.71
C ASP A 32 9.92 12.68 -26.14
N ASP A 33 8.82 13.44 -26.15
CA ASP A 33 7.46 12.94 -26.43
C ASP A 33 7.38 12.20 -27.78
N GLY A 34 8.40 12.33 -28.64
CA GLY A 34 8.56 11.60 -29.90
C GLY A 34 9.01 10.14 -29.80
N ALA A 35 9.42 9.61 -28.64
CA ALA A 35 9.92 8.23 -28.52
C ALA A 35 8.89 7.21 -27.98
N LEU A 36 7.79 7.67 -27.37
CA LEU A 36 6.66 6.80 -26.97
C LEU A 36 5.73 6.47 -28.15
N SER A 37 5.99 7.00 -29.35
CA SER A 37 5.26 6.70 -30.57
C SER A 37 5.75 5.44 -31.29
N GLN A 38 6.25 4.43 -30.56
CA GLN A 38 6.38 3.09 -31.15
C GLN A 38 4.99 2.47 -31.33
N GLY A 39 4.39 2.84 -32.46
CA GLY A 39 3.10 2.38 -32.95
C GLY A 39 2.20 3.57 -33.26
N PRO A 40 2.05 4.00 -34.53
CA PRO A 40 0.91 4.80 -34.89
C PRO A 40 -0.34 3.95 -34.58
N LYS A 41 -1.03 4.24 -33.47
CA LYS A 41 -2.43 3.81 -33.35
C LYS A 41 -3.14 4.49 -34.52
N PRO A 42 -3.69 3.74 -35.50
CA PRO A 42 -4.38 4.37 -36.62
C PRO A 42 -5.60 5.11 -36.04
N GLY A 43 -5.55 6.45 -36.05
CA GLY A 43 -6.67 7.30 -35.61
C GLY A 43 -6.31 8.51 -34.76
N LEU A 44 -5.08 8.65 -34.25
CA LEU A 44 -4.66 9.88 -33.56
C LEU A 44 -3.74 10.69 -34.46
N SER A 45 -4.33 11.29 -35.51
CA SER A 45 -3.73 12.48 -36.09
C SER A 45 -3.61 13.52 -34.97
N HIS A 46 -2.46 14.17 -34.91
CA HIS A 46 -2.17 15.33 -34.06
C HIS A 46 -2.99 16.57 -34.53
N GLU A 47 -4.25 16.35 -34.87
CA GLU A 47 -5.21 17.39 -35.20
C GLU A 47 -5.83 17.92 -33.91
N GLN A 48 -6.17 19.20 -33.95
CA GLN A 48 -6.74 20.02 -32.88
C GLN A 48 -8.10 19.47 -32.41
N ALA A 49 -8.10 18.32 -31.74
CA ALA A 49 -9.30 17.76 -31.15
C ALA A 49 -9.86 18.78 -30.14
N PRO A 50 -11.15 19.13 -30.22
CA PRO A 50 -11.75 20.06 -29.28
C PRO A 50 -11.60 19.51 -27.85
N THR A 51 -11.49 20.40 -26.86
CA THR A 51 -11.20 20.04 -25.46
C THR A 51 -12.10 18.92 -24.92
N TRP A 52 -13.38 18.90 -25.31
CA TRP A 52 -14.32 17.85 -24.90
C TRP A 52 -13.94 16.46 -25.42
N LEU A 53 -13.40 16.37 -26.65
CA LEU A 53 -13.01 15.11 -27.28
C LEU A 53 -11.69 14.60 -26.69
N ARG A 54 -10.80 15.51 -26.28
CA ARG A 54 -9.59 15.15 -25.49
C ARG A 54 -9.96 14.58 -24.12
N VAL A 55 -10.91 15.19 -23.43
CA VAL A 55 -11.44 14.68 -22.15
C VAL A 55 -12.06 13.30 -22.36
N LEU A 56 -12.95 13.14 -23.35
CA LEU A 56 -13.59 11.86 -23.64
C LEU A 56 -12.56 10.76 -23.97
N ASN A 57 -11.59 11.07 -24.84
CA ASN A 57 -10.52 10.12 -25.18
C ASN A 57 -9.68 9.75 -23.94
N SER A 58 -9.31 10.71 -23.10
CA SER A 58 -8.55 10.41 -21.87
C SER A 58 -9.32 9.52 -20.89
N LEU A 59 -10.65 9.68 -20.80
CA LEU A 59 -11.51 8.83 -19.99
C LEU A 59 -11.63 7.42 -20.56
N LEU A 60 -11.82 7.29 -21.89
CA LEU A 60 -11.96 5.99 -22.55
C LEU A 60 -10.63 5.22 -22.57
N ASP A 61 -9.52 5.89 -22.91
CA ASP A 61 -8.18 5.30 -22.89
C ASP A 61 -7.76 4.93 -21.47
N GLY A 62 -7.95 5.85 -20.51
CA GLY A 62 -7.66 5.59 -19.10
C GLY A 62 -8.52 4.45 -18.54
N GLY A 63 -9.80 4.39 -18.90
CA GLY A 63 -10.70 3.30 -18.52
C GLY A 63 -10.27 1.95 -19.10
N LYS A 64 -9.95 1.89 -20.39
CA LYS A 64 -9.47 0.67 -21.04
C LYS A 64 -8.16 0.19 -20.43
N SER A 65 -7.14 1.06 -20.36
CA SER A 65 -5.85 0.72 -19.78
C SER A 65 -5.95 0.39 -18.30
N GLY A 66 -6.86 1.05 -17.56
CA GLY A 66 -7.15 0.73 -16.16
C GLY A 66 -7.73 -0.67 -15.97
N VAL A 67 -8.66 -1.10 -16.84
CA VAL A 67 -9.22 -2.46 -16.81
C VAL A 67 -8.16 -3.50 -17.17
N GLU A 68 -7.36 -3.27 -18.23
CA GLU A 68 -6.27 -4.15 -18.63
C GLU A 68 -5.23 -4.32 -17.50
N LEU A 69 -4.82 -3.19 -16.89
CA LEU A 69 -3.93 -3.19 -15.72
C LEU A 69 -4.55 -3.92 -14.53
N GLY A 70 -5.84 -3.69 -14.25
CA GLY A 70 -6.56 -4.39 -13.18
C GLY A 70 -6.55 -5.89 -13.37
N MET A 71 -6.86 -6.38 -14.57
CA MET A 71 -6.81 -7.81 -14.90
C MET A 71 -5.41 -8.41 -14.74
N ALA A 72 -4.36 -7.66 -15.09
CA ALA A 72 -2.98 -8.07 -14.90
C ALA A 72 -2.56 -8.13 -13.41
N VAL A 73 -3.18 -7.30 -12.56
CA VAL A 73 -2.85 -7.16 -11.13
C VAL A 73 -3.52 -8.24 -10.26
N ILE A 74 -4.70 -8.73 -10.63
CA ILE A 74 -5.49 -9.70 -9.84
C ILE A 74 -4.67 -10.93 -9.37
N PRO A 75 -3.93 -11.65 -10.23
CA PRO A 75 -3.24 -12.87 -9.80
C PRO A 75 -2.17 -12.61 -8.74
N GLY A 76 -1.39 -11.54 -8.92
CA GLY A 76 -0.37 -11.13 -7.96
C GLY A 76 -0.99 -10.76 -6.60
N VAL A 77 -2.09 -10.00 -6.63
CA VAL A 77 -2.81 -9.62 -5.42
C VAL A 77 -3.35 -10.84 -4.67
N LEU A 78 -4.02 -11.76 -5.36
CA LEU A 78 -4.64 -12.93 -4.73
C LEU A 78 -3.60 -13.82 -4.04
N ILE A 79 -2.50 -14.12 -4.73
CA ILE A 79 -1.45 -15.00 -4.20
C ILE A 79 -0.78 -14.34 -2.98
N ILE A 80 -0.31 -13.10 -3.13
CA ILE A 80 0.41 -12.39 -2.06
C ILE A 80 -0.50 -12.16 -0.85
N SER A 81 -1.74 -11.75 -1.07
CA SER A 81 -2.71 -11.51 0.02
C SER A 81 -3.04 -12.81 0.76
N THR A 82 -3.19 -13.93 0.04
CA THR A 82 -3.44 -15.25 0.66
C THR A 82 -2.29 -15.66 1.56
N PHE A 83 -1.03 -15.56 1.08
CA PHE A 83 0.13 -15.87 1.90
C PHE A 83 0.21 -14.99 3.14
N VAL A 84 0.02 -13.68 2.99
CA VAL A 84 0.10 -12.78 4.15
C VAL A 84 -1.04 -13.03 5.14
N MET A 85 -2.26 -13.32 4.68
CA MET A 85 -3.37 -13.70 5.56
C MET A 85 -3.06 -15.00 6.32
N LEU A 86 -2.58 -16.05 5.63
CA LEU A 86 -2.18 -17.31 6.27
C LEU A 86 -1.07 -17.12 7.30
N LEU A 87 -0.14 -16.20 7.08
CA LEU A 87 0.92 -15.92 8.05
C LEU A 87 0.46 -14.99 9.19
N THR A 88 -0.62 -14.24 8.99
CA THR A 88 -1.17 -13.29 9.96
C THR A 88 -2.02 -13.99 11.02
N PHE A 89 -3.05 -14.70 10.59
CA PHE A 89 -4.07 -15.21 11.51
C PHE A 89 -3.65 -16.53 12.13
N GLY A 90 -4.24 -16.90 13.28
CA GLY A 90 -4.00 -18.17 13.95
C GLY A 90 -4.98 -19.28 13.54
N PRO A 91 -4.90 -20.47 14.16
CA PRO A 91 -5.95 -21.47 14.04
C PRO A 91 -7.26 -20.94 14.63
N GLY A 92 -8.40 -21.35 14.09
CA GLY A 92 -9.69 -21.06 14.71
C GLY A 92 -9.88 -21.84 16.01
N ASP A 93 -10.95 -21.56 16.75
CA ASP A 93 -11.25 -22.19 18.04
C ASP A 93 -11.30 -23.73 17.99
N LYS A 94 -11.65 -24.29 16.82
CA LYS A 94 -11.73 -25.73 16.56
C LYS A 94 -10.49 -26.29 15.84
N GLY A 95 -9.41 -25.51 15.75
CA GLY A 95 -8.24 -25.81 14.93
C GLY A 95 -8.42 -25.36 13.48
N TYR A 96 -7.74 -26.03 12.54
CA TYR A 96 -7.82 -25.72 11.11
C TYR A 96 -9.02 -26.42 10.47
N THR A 97 -10.05 -25.64 10.15
CA THR A 97 -11.28 -26.10 9.48
C THR A 97 -11.35 -25.65 8.02
N GLY A 98 -10.46 -24.77 7.58
CA GLY A 98 -10.47 -24.18 6.23
C GLY A 98 -11.37 -22.95 6.10
N GLU A 99 -11.87 -22.42 7.21
CA GLU A 99 -12.65 -21.18 7.23
C GLU A 99 -11.78 -19.96 6.90
N ALA A 100 -12.43 -18.87 6.50
CA ALA A 100 -11.75 -17.61 6.23
C ALA A 100 -10.99 -17.11 7.48
N PHE A 101 -9.88 -16.41 7.25
CA PHE A 101 -9.03 -15.85 8.31
C PHE A 101 -8.41 -16.88 9.27
N GLN A 102 -8.14 -18.09 8.79
CA GLN A 102 -7.28 -19.06 9.50
C GLN A 102 -5.83 -19.00 8.99
N GLY A 103 -4.88 -19.32 9.86
CA GLY A 103 -3.46 -19.30 9.53
C GLY A 103 -2.55 -19.80 10.65
N VAL A 104 -1.26 -19.51 10.54
CA VAL A 104 -0.21 -19.99 11.46
C VAL A 104 0.29 -18.94 12.47
N ALA A 105 -0.24 -17.72 12.43
CA ALA A 105 0.10 -16.57 13.29
C ALA A 105 1.60 -16.25 13.36
N LEU A 106 2.38 -16.61 12.34
CA LEU A 106 3.83 -16.41 12.30
C LEU A 106 4.20 -14.94 12.40
N LEU A 107 3.51 -14.08 11.65
CA LEU A 107 3.80 -12.66 11.55
C LEU A 107 3.57 -11.92 12.89
N PRO A 108 2.42 -12.06 13.57
CA PRO A 108 2.26 -11.52 14.93
C PRO A 108 3.28 -12.06 15.93
N VAL A 109 3.58 -13.36 15.92
CA VAL A 109 4.55 -13.97 16.85
C VAL A 109 5.96 -13.38 16.67
N LEU A 110 6.40 -13.16 15.43
CA LEU A 110 7.68 -12.52 15.15
C LEU A 110 7.67 -11.05 15.58
N ALA A 111 6.57 -10.36 15.35
CA ALA A 111 6.47 -8.93 15.63
C ALA A 111 6.34 -8.64 17.14
N ALA A 112 5.73 -9.55 17.92
CA ALA A 112 5.70 -9.47 19.38
C ALA A 112 7.12 -9.45 20.00
N LYS A 113 8.11 -10.09 19.37
CA LYS A 113 9.53 -10.05 19.83
C LYS A 113 10.15 -8.66 19.77
N ILE A 114 9.58 -7.77 18.96
CA ILE A 114 10.01 -6.38 18.80
C ILE A 114 8.90 -5.40 19.22
N GLY A 115 7.99 -5.83 20.09
CA GLY A 115 6.85 -5.02 20.55
C GLY A 115 7.25 -3.67 21.14
N TRP A 116 8.38 -3.62 21.86
CA TRP A 116 8.94 -2.37 22.40
C TRP A 116 9.19 -1.29 21.33
N LEU A 117 9.50 -1.70 20.09
CA LEU A 117 9.70 -0.77 18.98
C LEU A 117 8.35 -0.21 18.49
N PHE A 118 7.30 -1.03 18.47
CA PHE A 118 5.96 -0.59 18.09
C PHE A 118 5.34 0.33 19.15
N GLU A 119 5.61 0.07 20.42
CA GLU A 119 5.26 0.98 21.51
C GLU A 119 5.96 2.34 21.33
N LEU A 120 7.28 2.34 21.09
CA LEU A 120 8.05 3.58 20.88
C LEU A 120 7.61 4.38 19.65
N LEU A 121 7.36 3.69 18.52
CA LEU A 121 7.09 4.34 17.24
C LEU A 121 5.62 4.76 17.09
N PHE A 122 4.70 3.99 17.66
CA PHE A 122 3.27 4.10 17.37
C PHE A 122 2.38 4.22 18.62
N GLY A 123 2.95 4.09 19.81
CA GLY A 123 2.20 4.14 21.07
C GLY A 123 1.36 2.89 21.35
N PHE A 124 1.65 1.75 20.71
CA PHE A 124 0.88 0.53 20.92
C PHE A 124 1.21 -0.10 22.27
N THR A 125 0.23 -0.04 23.19
CA THR A 125 0.34 -0.60 24.53
C THR A 125 -0.03 -2.09 24.59
N GLN A 126 -0.85 -2.55 23.65
CA GLN A 126 -1.26 -3.95 23.53
C GLN A 126 -0.44 -4.66 22.42
N PRO A 127 0.20 -5.82 22.71
CA PRO A 127 1.00 -6.56 21.73
C PRO A 127 0.24 -6.96 20.45
N GLU A 128 -1.07 -7.18 20.56
CA GLU A 128 -1.96 -7.60 19.48
C GLU A 128 -2.10 -6.54 18.39
N LEU A 129 -1.92 -5.26 18.72
CA LEU A 129 -2.04 -4.14 17.77
C LEU A 129 -0.98 -4.20 16.67
N VAL A 130 0.13 -4.87 16.94
CA VAL A 130 1.19 -5.10 15.96
C VAL A 130 0.71 -5.95 14.78
N ALA A 131 -0.34 -6.75 14.96
CA ALA A 131 -0.94 -7.51 13.86
C ALA A 131 -1.38 -6.58 12.72
N PHE A 132 -1.94 -5.41 13.03
CA PHE A 132 -2.50 -4.52 12.01
C PHE A 132 -1.46 -4.02 10.99
N PRO A 133 -0.34 -3.37 11.39
CA PRO A 133 0.70 -2.96 10.43
C PRO A 133 1.24 -4.14 9.64
N VAL A 134 1.42 -5.29 10.28
CA VAL A 134 2.05 -6.44 9.65
C VAL A 134 1.13 -7.07 8.59
N THR A 135 -0.17 -7.20 8.86
CA THR A 135 -1.16 -7.62 7.88
C THR A 135 -1.30 -6.60 6.75
N SER A 136 -1.23 -5.31 7.07
CA SER A 136 -1.36 -4.21 6.11
C SER A 136 -0.25 -4.23 5.04
N LEU A 137 0.93 -4.78 5.34
CA LEU A 137 1.99 -4.97 4.34
C LEU A 137 1.55 -5.92 3.19
N GLY A 138 0.72 -6.92 3.48
CA GLY A 138 0.18 -7.79 2.43
C GLY A 138 -1.15 -7.32 1.87
N ALA A 139 -2.08 -7.04 2.78
CA ALA A 139 -3.47 -6.72 2.44
C ALA A 139 -4.09 -5.82 3.51
N VAL A 140 -4.13 -4.52 3.25
CA VAL A 140 -4.83 -3.53 4.10
C VAL A 140 -6.30 -3.90 4.30
N GLY A 141 -6.98 -4.42 3.26
CA GLY A 141 -8.37 -4.86 3.38
C GLY A 141 -8.58 -5.97 4.43
N ALA A 142 -7.65 -6.91 4.53
CA ALA A 142 -7.68 -7.94 5.57
C ALA A 142 -7.29 -7.35 6.94
N ALA A 143 -6.35 -6.41 6.99
CA ALA A 143 -6.00 -5.73 8.24
C ALA A 143 -7.19 -4.96 8.82
N MET A 144 -8.07 -4.40 7.98
CA MET A 144 -9.30 -3.74 8.43
C MET A 144 -10.24 -4.67 9.19
N SER A 145 -10.23 -5.99 8.93
CA SER A 145 -11.08 -6.94 9.67
C SER A 145 -10.63 -7.13 11.12
N LEU A 146 -9.41 -6.71 11.47
CA LEU A 146 -8.90 -6.70 12.85
C LEU A 146 -9.44 -5.52 13.67
N VAL A 147 -9.89 -4.44 13.02
CA VAL A 147 -10.32 -3.23 13.72
C VAL A 147 -11.57 -3.45 14.58
N PRO A 148 -12.67 -4.07 14.09
CA PRO A 148 -13.84 -4.33 14.93
C PRO A 148 -13.56 -5.14 16.21
N PRO A 149 -12.84 -6.28 16.19
CA PRO A 149 -12.51 -6.99 17.41
C PRO A 149 -11.61 -6.18 18.35
N PHE A 150 -10.65 -5.39 17.84
CA PHE A 150 -9.84 -4.50 18.69
C PHE A 150 -10.67 -3.42 19.40
N ILE A 151 -11.72 -2.91 18.76
CA ILE A 151 -12.68 -1.99 19.39
C ILE A 151 -13.48 -2.72 20.48
N ALA A 152 -13.96 -3.93 20.19
CA ALA A 152 -14.77 -4.71 21.13
C ALA A 152 -14.00 -5.05 22.42
N GLU A 153 -12.71 -5.35 22.30
CA GLU A 153 -11.80 -5.62 23.42
C GLU A 153 -11.28 -4.34 24.10
N GLY A 154 -11.59 -3.16 23.57
CA GLY A 154 -11.12 -1.87 24.11
C GLY A 154 -9.62 -1.63 23.94
N TRP A 155 -8.97 -2.30 22.98
CA TRP A 155 -7.53 -2.20 22.74
C TRP A 155 -7.11 -0.96 21.94
N ILE A 156 -8.05 -0.33 21.23
CA ILE A 156 -7.76 0.81 20.35
C ILE A 156 -8.54 2.06 20.75
N GLY A 157 -7.87 3.21 20.71
CA GLY A 157 -8.43 4.54 20.86
C GLY A 157 -8.12 5.44 19.67
N GLY A 158 -8.07 6.75 19.92
CA GLY A 158 -7.84 7.74 18.87
C GLY A 158 -6.45 7.64 18.22
N ASN A 159 -5.42 7.31 19.02
CA ASN A 159 -4.05 7.16 18.56
C ASN A 159 -3.92 6.00 17.57
N GLU A 160 -4.36 4.80 17.97
CA GLU A 160 -4.24 3.58 17.18
C GLU A 160 -5.02 3.72 15.87
N ILE A 161 -6.23 4.29 15.92
CA ILE A 161 -7.01 4.59 14.71
C ILE A 161 -6.26 5.56 13.79
N ALA A 162 -5.62 6.60 14.34
CA ALA A 162 -4.84 7.53 13.53
C ALA A 162 -3.64 6.85 12.85
N VAL A 163 -2.90 6.03 13.60
CA VAL A 163 -1.76 5.26 13.07
C VAL A 163 -2.20 4.25 12.02
N PHE A 164 -3.23 3.44 12.31
CA PHE A 164 -3.78 2.44 11.40
C PHE A 164 -4.27 3.07 10.10
N THR A 165 -4.95 4.21 10.20
CA THR A 165 -5.40 4.98 9.03
C THR A 165 -4.20 5.44 8.20
N ALA A 166 -3.18 6.03 8.85
CA ALA A 166 -2.01 6.56 8.14
C ALA A 166 -1.21 5.47 7.42
N MET A 167 -0.91 4.37 8.13
CA MET A 167 -0.17 3.24 7.60
C MET A 167 -0.99 2.50 6.53
N GLY A 168 -2.27 2.23 6.79
CA GLY A 168 -3.16 1.56 5.86
C GLY A 168 -3.33 2.33 4.55
N MET A 169 -3.44 3.65 4.60
CA MET A 169 -3.47 4.47 3.38
C MET A 169 -2.14 4.41 2.62
N CYS A 170 -1.01 4.51 3.33
CA CYS A 170 0.31 4.50 2.68
C CYS A 170 0.71 3.12 2.13
N TRP A 171 0.20 2.03 2.72
CA TRP A 171 0.43 0.64 2.30
C TRP A 171 -0.73 0.02 1.52
N SER A 172 -1.69 0.83 1.08
CA SER A 172 -2.74 0.35 0.20
C SER A 172 -2.12 -0.22 -1.08
N GLY A 173 -2.30 -1.52 -1.32
CA GLY A 173 -1.70 -2.22 -2.46
C GLY A 173 -0.17 -2.38 -2.38
N PHE A 174 0.41 -2.38 -1.17
CA PHE A 174 1.86 -2.36 -0.96
C PHE A 174 2.62 -3.47 -1.70
N LEU A 175 2.48 -4.75 -1.30
CA LEU A 175 3.15 -5.86 -2.00
C LEU A 175 2.40 -6.30 -3.25
N SER A 176 1.07 -6.20 -3.23
CA SER A 176 0.17 -6.81 -4.22
C SER A 176 -0.01 -5.96 -5.48
N THR A 177 -0.20 -4.65 -5.32
CA THR A 177 -0.45 -3.73 -6.45
C THR A 177 0.84 -3.23 -7.06
N HIS A 178 1.86 -2.88 -6.26
CA HIS A 178 3.11 -2.32 -6.81
C HIS A 178 3.88 -3.32 -7.67
N THR A 179 3.95 -4.58 -7.25
CA THR A 179 4.65 -5.64 -7.99
C THR A 179 4.04 -5.84 -9.37
N ALA A 180 2.72 -6.01 -9.42
CA ALA A 180 2.02 -6.26 -10.67
C ALA A 180 1.85 -5.00 -11.53
N MET A 181 1.68 -3.82 -10.93
CA MET A 181 1.66 -2.55 -11.67
C MET A 181 2.98 -2.29 -12.37
N LEU A 182 4.11 -2.44 -11.67
CA LEU A 182 5.43 -2.23 -12.27
C LEU A 182 5.74 -3.29 -13.33
N ASP A 183 5.24 -4.51 -13.19
CA ASP A 183 5.34 -5.54 -14.21
C ASP A 183 4.57 -5.14 -15.48
N ALA A 184 3.32 -4.70 -15.33
CA ALA A 184 2.48 -4.24 -16.45
C ALA A 184 3.04 -2.98 -17.15
N LEU A 185 3.74 -2.11 -16.43
CA LEU A 185 4.41 -0.94 -17.00
C LEU A 185 5.79 -1.25 -17.61
N GLY A 186 6.27 -2.49 -17.55
CA GLY A 186 7.61 -2.89 -18.05
C GLY A 186 8.77 -2.48 -17.12
N TYR A 187 8.48 -2.01 -15.91
CA TYR A 187 9.45 -1.58 -14.91
C TYR A 187 9.60 -2.56 -13.73
N ARG A 188 9.38 -3.87 -13.96
CA ARG A 188 9.49 -4.93 -12.94
C ARG A 188 10.80 -4.88 -12.13
N HIS A 189 11.89 -4.45 -12.75
CA HIS A 189 13.20 -4.31 -12.09
C HIS A 189 13.25 -3.20 -11.01
N LEU A 190 12.26 -2.30 -10.97
CA LEU A 190 12.11 -1.25 -9.95
C LEU A 190 11.27 -1.70 -8.74
N THR A 191 10.65 -2.89 -8.81
CA THR A 191 9.73 -3.38 -7.77
C THR A 191 10.35 -3.42 -6.38
N SER A 192 11.58 -3.90 -6.24
CA SER A 192 12.27 -3.93 -4.94
C SER A 192 12.49 -2.53 -4.36
N ARG A 193 12.80 -1.55 -5.22
CA ARG A 193 12.96 -0.14 -4.81
C ARG A 193 11.63 0.47 -4.37
N ALA A 194 10.56 0.18 -5.10
CA ALA A 194 9.21 0.65 -4.76
C ALA A 194 8.77 0.10 -3.40
N ILE A 195 8.96 -1.20 -3.18
CA ILE A 195 8.66 -1.88 -1.91
C ILE A 195 9.45 -1.21 -0.77
N VAL A 196 10.77 -1.03 -0.90
CA VAL A 196 11.56 -0.36 0.15
C VAL A 196 11.07 1.06 0.41
N ALA A 197 10.83 1.86 -0.63
CA ALA A 197 10.39 3.24 -0.49
C ALA A 197 9.04 3.35 0.23
N HIS A 198 8.09 2.48 -0.11
CA HIS A 198 6.76 2.48 0.47
C HIS A 198 6.77 1.88 1.89
N THR A 199 7.63 0.89 2.21
CA THR A 199 7.83 0.44 3.59
C THR A 199 8.24 1.63 4.47
N VAL A 200 9.29 2.36 4.06
CA VAL A 200 9.78 3.52 4.81
C VAL A 200 8.70 4.60 4.90
N GLY A 201 8.02 4.89 3.80
CA GLY A 201 6.93 5.86 3.76
C GLY A 201 5.81 5.54 4.74
N GLY A 202 5.36 4.28 4.80
CA GLY A 202 4.29 3.87 5.73
C GLY A 202 4.73 3.85 7.19
N LEU A 203 5.98 3.47 7.48
CA LEU A 203 6.53 3.61 8.83
C LEU A 203 6.56 5.08 9.25
N CYS A 204 7.05 5.97 8.38
CA CYS A 204 7.02 7.42 8.63
C CYS A 204 5.59 7.95 8.78
N ALA A 205 4.63 7.41 8.02
CA ALA A 205 3.22 7.79 8.14
C ALA A 205 2.66 7.45 9.52
N GLY A 206 2.93 6.23 10.02
CA GLY A 206 2.51 5.79 11.34
C GLY A 206 3.15 6.61 12.46
N VAL A 207 4.47 6.82 12.40
CA VAL A 207 5.19 7.66 13.37
C VAL A 207 4.65 9.08 13.36
N ALA A 208 4.47 9.68 12.18
CA ALA A 208 3.93 11.03 12.07
C ALA A 208 2.50 11.12 12.62
N ALA A 209 1.64 10.13 12.36
CA ALA A 209 0.30 10.09 12.91
C ALA A 209 0.30 10.00 14.44
N HIS A 210 1.15 9.14 15.02
CA HIS A 210 1.30 9.03 16.46
C HIS A 210 1.78 10.34 17.08
N GLN A 211 2.82 10.97 16.52
CA GLN A 211 3.34 12.23 17.03
C GLN A 211 2.34 13.38 16.89
N LEU A 212 1.63 13.47 15.76
CA LEU A 212 0.56 14.45 15.58
C LEU A 212 -0.59 14.23 16.55
N PHE A 213 -0.92 12.97 16.85
CA PHE A 213 -1.92 12.64 17.86
C PHE A 213 -1.47 13.06 19.26
N ALA A 214 -0.22 12.77 19.64
CA ALA A 214 0.32 13.19 20.94
C ALA A 214 0.37 14.72 21.13
N LEU A 215 0.47 15.49 20.03
CA LEU A 215 0.52 16.96 20.09
C LEU A 215 -0.86 17.64 20.03
N LEU A 216 -1.83 17.03 19.35
CA LEU A 216 -3.12 17.66 19.01
C LEU A 216 -4.34 16.96 19.61
N GLY A 217 -4.14 15.74 20.12
CA GLY A 217 -5.19 14.84 20.61
C GLY A 217 -5.35 14.83 22.12
#